data_AF-A0A2A4MZU6-F1
#
_entry.id   AF-A0A2A4MZU6-F1
#
_cell.length_a   1.000
_cell.length_b   1.000
_cell.length_c   1.000
_cell.angle_alpha   90.00
_cell.angle_beta   90.00
_cell.angle_gamma   90.00
#
_symmetry.space_group_name_H-M   'P 1'
#
loop_
_entity.id
_entity.type
_entity.pdbx_description
1 polymer ?
#
loop_
_entity_poly.entity_id
_entity_poly.type
_entity_poly.pdbx_seq_one_letter_code
_entity_poly.pdbx_strand_id
1 'polypeptide(L)'
;MSEQNKVIVGLSGGVDSSVAALLLNQQGFDVEGLFMKNWVDFAEESECTIEEDRKDASSVADTVGIPFHEANFAMEYWDFVFKHFLDEYRAGRTPNPDILCNREIKFKAFLDHAMQLGGYMIATGHYARIEERDGIFHLLKGMDHNKDQSYFLYTLGQDQLSRTLFPLGELPKPEVRRIAEQAGFITHDKKDSTGICFIGERRFREFLGRYIPAQPGQMKTPEGEVIGEHSGLMYYTLGQRQGLGIGGRKDSTGEPWFVAGKDMDNKILYVVQGDHPWLHSHNLKAEQLSWVSGKAPELPCKAAAKTRYRQPDQPCII
;
A
#
# COMPACT_ATOMS: atom_id res chain seq x y z
N MET A 1 23.73 11.28 25.66
CA MET A 1 23.05 10.23 24.87
C MET A 1 23.60 10.37 23.45
N SER A 2 24.00 9.28 22.79
CA SER A 2 24.63 9.38 21.47
C SER A 2 23.65 9.97 20.46
N GLU A 3 24.11 10.90 19.62
CA GLU A 3 23.30 11.53 18.55
C GLU A 3 22.68 10.51 17.58
N GLN A 4 23.19 9.27 17.57
CA GLN A 4 22.69 8.15 16.75
C GLN A 4 21.44 7.45 17.30
N ASN A 5 20.91 7.87 18.46
CA ASN A 5 19.78 7.20 19.10
C ASN A 5 18.42 7.86 18.84
N LYS A 6 18.38 8.98 18.09
CA LYS A 6 17.15 9.72 17.82
C LYS A 6 16.36 9.09 16.67
N VAL A 7 15.11 8.71 16.95
CA VAL A 7 14.20 8.04 16.01
C VAL A 7 12.91 8.83 15.88
N ILE A 8 12.57 9.20 14.64
CA ILE A 8 11.28 9.81 14.33
C ILE A 8 10.30 8.71 13.89
N VAL A 9 9.23 8.51 14.64
CA VAL A 9 8.21 7.49 14.35
C VAL A 9 7.06 8.13 13.59
N GLY A 10 6.74 7.61 12.40
CA GLY A 10 5.55 8.01 11.66
C GLY A 10 4.28 7.52 12.38
N LEU A 11 3.54 8.43 13.01
CA LEU A 11 2.28 8.16 13.70
C LEU A 11 1.11 8.45 12.76
N SER A 12 0.33 7.43 12.41
CA SER A 12 -0.81 7.58 11.48
C SER A 12 -2.18 7.61 12.17
N GLY A 13 -2.22 7.68 13.51
CA GLY A 13 -3.46 7.51 14.28
C GLY A 13 -3.96 6.06 14.34
N GLY A 14 -3.12 5.08 13.96
CA GLY A 14 -3.45 3.66 13.97
C GLY A 14 -2.65 2.87 15.02
N VAL A 15 -3.21 1.72 15.43
CA VAL A 15 -2.65 0.87 16.49
C VAL A 15 -1.19 0.45 16.26
N ASP A 16 -0.82 0.21 15.00
CA ASP A 16 0.50 -0.29 14.64
C ASP A 16 1.59 0.75 14.90
N SER A 17 1.40 1.98 14.44
CA SER A 17 2.34 3.06 14.71
C SER A 17 2.43 3.40 16.19
N SER A 18 1.33 3.28 16.94
CA SER A 18 1.31 3.53 18.39
C SER A 18 2.19 2.55 19.14
N VAL A 19 2.06 1.25 18.85
CA VAL A 19 2.87 0.22 19.48
C VAL A 19 4.32 0.31 19.02
N ALA A 20 4.57 0.64 17.76
CA ALA A 20 5.94 0.86 17.28
C ALA A 20 6.66 1.96 18.07
N ALA A 21 5.99 3.09 18.32
CA ALA A 21 6.55 4.18 19.13
C ALA A 21 6.81 3.74 20.58
N LEU A 22 5.86 3.04 21.20
CA LEU A 22 6.00 2.52 22.56
C LEU A 22 7.19 1.58 22.70
N LEU A 23 7.32 0.61 21.80
CA LEU A 23 8.38 -0.39 21.84
C LEU A 23 9.76 0.25 21.72
N LEU A 24 9.91 1.23 20.84
CA LEU A 24 11.17 1.97 20.69
C LEU A 24 11.49 2.81 21.93
N ASN A 25 10.49 3.48 22.51
CA ASN A 25 10.68 4.24 23.75
C ASN A 25 11.11 3.32 24.90
N GLN A 26 10.49 2.13 25.03
CA GLN A 26 10.86 1.13 26.03
C GLN A 26 12.26 0.52 25.82
N GLN A 27 12.74 0.47 24.57
CA GLN A 27 14.09 0.04 24.22
C GLN A 27 15.15 1.13 24.50
N GLY A 28 14.73 2.32 24.94
CA GLY A 28 15.62 3.41 25.30
C GLY A 28 16.07 4.29 24.13
N PHE A 29 15.37 4.25 22.99
CA PHE A 29 15.57 5.22 21.91
C PHE A 29 15.09 6.61 22.33
N ASP A 30 15.70 7.65 21.76
CA ASP A 30 15.18 9.02 21.86
C ASP A 30 14.09 9.20 20.79
N VAL A 31 12.83 8.99 21.17
CA VAL A 31 11.70 8.86 20.25
C VAL A 31 10.93 10.17 20.16
N GLU A 32 10.64 10.61 18.93
CA GLU A 32 9.65 11.65 18.65
C GLU A 32 8.63 11.13 17.63
N GLY A 33 7.38 11.55 17.75
CA GLY A 33 6.30 11.22 16.82
C GLY A 33 6.14 12.28 15.73
N LEU A 34 5.88 11.84 14.49
CA LEU A 34 5.49 12.73 13.39
C LEU A 34 4.18 12.24 12.76
N PHE A 35 3.17 13.11 12.71
CA PHE A 35 1.96 12.91 11.93
C PHE A 35 2.10 13.55 10.54
N MET A 36 1.74 12.79 9.50
CA MET A 36 1.88 13.22 8.11
C MET A 36 0.52 13.51 7.48
N LYS A 37 0.26 14.77 7.14
CA LYS A 37 -0.87 15.16 6.31
C LYS A 37 -0.51 15.00 4.83
N ASN A 38 -0.93 13.89 4.23
CA ASN A 38 -0.56 13.52 2.85
C ASN A 38 -1.68 13.79 1.83
N TRP A 39 -2.85 14.22 2.28
CA TRP A 39 -3.98 14.47 1.40
C TRP A 39 -4.79 15.67 1.89
N VAL A 40 -5.26 16.46 0.94
CA VAL A 40 -6.27 17.49 1.15
C VAL A 40 -7.35 17.20 0.13
N ASP A 41 -8.51 16.74 0.59
CA ASP A 41 -9.66 16.66 -0.29
C ASP A 41 -10.33 18.02 -0.37
N PHE A 42 -10.93 18.31 -1.51
CA PHE A 42 -11.77 19.49 -1.68
C PHE A 42 -13.22 19.24 -1.22
N ALA A 43 -13.55 18.00 -0.83
CA ALA A 43 -14.83 17.64 -0.23
C ALA A 43 -14.74 17.60 1.31
N GLU A 44 -15.64 18.32 1.99
CA GLU A 44 -15.70 18.54 3.45
C GLU A 44 -15.60 17.24 4.28
N GLU A 45 -16.04 16.09 3.75
CA GLU A 45 -16.07 14.82 4.47
C GLU A 45 -14.69 14.24 4.83
N SER A 46 -13.61 14.53 4.09
CA SER A 46 -12.28 13.98 4.44
C SER A 46 -11.57 14.73 5.57
N GLU A 47 -11.95 15.99 5.78
CA GLU A 47 -11.27 16.85 6.75
C GLU A 47 -11.55 16.36 8.18
N CYS A 48 -12.74 15.80 8.40
CA CYS A 48 -13.13 15.17 9.67
C CYS A 48 -12.23 13.98 10.03
N THR A 49 -11.98 13.06 9.09
CA THR A 49 -11.21 11.82 9.37
C THR A 49 -9.72 12.10 9.62
N ILE A 50 -9.12 13.03 8.88
CA ILE A 50 -7.70 13.38 9.07
C ILE A 50 -7.49 14.03 10.44
N GLU A 51 -8.41 14.89 10.86
CA GLU A 51 -8.34 15.54 12.16
C GLU A 51 -8.56 14.55 13.32
N GLU A 52 -9.42 13.54 13.14
CA GLU A 52 -9.56 12.43 14.09
C GLU A 52 -8.27 11.60 14.20
N ASP A 53 -7.68 11.19 13.07
CA ASP A 53 -6.41 10.44 13.06
C ASP A 53 -5.27 11.25 13.70
N ARG A 54 -5.26 12.58 13.49
CA ARG A 54 -4.29 13.49 14.12
C ARG A 54 -4.46 13.54 15.63
N LYS A 55 -5.71 13.64 16.12
CA LYS A 55 -6.01 13.61 17.57
C LYS A 55 -5.60 12.29 18.20
N ASP A 56 -5.88 11.16 17.54
CA ASP A 56 -5.46 9.84 17.99
C ASP A 56 -3.93 9.75 18.07
N ALA A 57 -3.22 10.22 17.05
CA ALA A 57 -1.76 10.24 17.02
C ALA A 57 -1.16 11.12 18.14
N SER A 58 -1.74 12.30 18.37
CA SER A 58 -1.35 13.19 19.48
C SER A 58 -1.59 12.53 20.84
N SER A 59 -2.76 11.91 21.05
CA SER A 59 -3.09 11.22 22.30
C SER A 59 -2.14 10.05 22.59
N VAL A 60 -1.70 9.35 21.54
CA VAL A 60 -0.69 8.29 21.66
C VAL A 60 0.66 8.88 22.06
N ALA A 61 1.11 9.96 21.43
CA ALA A 61 2.36 10.64 21.78
C ALA A 61 2.35 11.11 23.25
N ASP A 62 1.24 11.68 23.72
CA ASP A 62 1.04 12.09 25.11
C ASP A 62 1.12 10.89 26.09
N THR A 63 0.50 9.77 25.72
CA THR A 63 0.49 8.54 26.55
C THR A 63 1.88 7.92 26.64
N VAL A 64 2.65 7.93 25.54
CA VAL A 64 4.04 7.43 25.53
C VAL A 64 4.99 8.42 26.20
N GLY A 65 4.65 9.70 26.22
CA GLY A 65 5.47 10.79 26.77
C GLY A 65 6.55 11.28 25.82
N ILE A 66 6.25 11.33 24.51
CA ILE A 66 7.20 11.73 23.46
C ILE A 66 6.78 13.03 22.77
N PRO A 67 7.73 13.84 22.24
CA PRO A 67 7.39 15.00 21.42
C PRO A 67 6.56 14.62 20.19
N PHE A 68 5.64 15.50 19.79
CA PHE A 68 4.75 15.31 18.66
C PHE A 68 4.92 16.44 17.64
N HIS A 69 5.14 16.06 16.39
CA HIS A 69 5.33 16.97 15.26
C HIS A 69 4.29 16.69 14.17
N GLU A 70 4.10 17.68 13.30
CA GLU A 70 3.23 17.56 12.14
C GLU A 70 3.97 18.04 10.89
N ALA A 71 3.79 17.30 9.79
CA ALA A 71 4.28 17.68 8.47
C ALA A 71 3.19 17.53 7.41
N ASN A 72 3.19 18.43 6.43
CA ASN A 72 2.26 18.38 5.31
C ASN A 72 3.02 18.02 4.03
N PHE A 73 2.73 16.83 3.49
CA PHE A 73 3.30 16.33 2.23
C PHE A 73 2.22 16.17 1.14
N ALA A 74 1.10 16.89 1.24
CA ALA A 74 0.00 16.75 0.30
C ALA A 74 0.39 17.12 -1.14
N MET A 75 1.32 18.06 -1.32
CA MET A 75 1.80 18.47 -2.63
C MET A 75 2.69 17.39 -3.26
N GLU A 76 3.65 16.86 -2.49
CA GLU A 76 4.51 15.75 -2.89
C GLU A 76 3.68 14.50 -3.20
N TYR A 77 2.66 14.21 -2.38
CA TYR A 77 1.74 13.11 -2.61
C TYR A 77 1.00 13.27 -3.94
N TRP A 78 0.45 14.46 -4.18
CA TRP A 78 -0.25 14.76 -5.42
C TRP A 78 0.67 14.55 -6.64
N ASP A 79 1.87 15.10 -6.58
CA ASP A 79 2.81 15.11 -7.70
C ASP A 79 3.41 13.74 -7.99
N PHE A 80 3.82 13.00 -6.97
CA PHE A 80 4.60 11.77 -7.14
C PHE A 80 3.78 10.48 -7.01
N VAL A 81 2.60 10.54 -6.39
CA VAL A 81 1.74 9.35 -6.20
C VAL A 81 0.44 9.49 -7.00
N PHE A 82 -0.30 10.56 -6.78
CA PHE A 82 -1.67 10.66 -7.28
C PHE A 82 -1.74 10.90 -8.80
N LYS A 83 -0.90 11.79 -9.36
CA LYS A 83 -0.82 11.98 -10.81
C LYS A 83 -0.52 10.68 -11.55
N HIS A 84 0.49 9.95 -11.10
CA HIS A 84 0.84 8.65 -11.68
C HIS A 84 -0.31 7.65 -11.58
N PHE A 85 -0.96 7.57 -10.42
CA PHE A 85 -2.15 6.75 -10.23
C PHE A 85 -3.24 7.04 -11.28
N LEU A 86 -3.52 8.31 -11.56
CA LEU A 86 -4.50 8.69 -12.59
C LEU A 86 -4.04 8.31 -14.01
N ASP A 87 -2.76 8.52 -14.32
CA ASP A 87 -2.20 8.22 -15.66
C ASP A 87 -2.22 6.71 -15.96
N GLU A 88 -1.94 5.87 -14.97
CA GLU A 88 -2.04 4.41 -15.10
C GLU A 88 -3.49 3.96 -15.38
N TYR A 89 -4.48 4.55 -14.70
CA TYR A 89 -5.89 4.28 -14.98
C TYR A 89 -6.34 4.77 -16.36
N ARG A 90 -5.86 5.95 -16.80
CA ARG A 90 -6.12 6.45 -18.16
C ARG A 90 -5.58 5.50 -19.22
N ALA A 91 -4.46 4.86 -18.94
CA ALA A 91 -3.86 3.85 -19.80
C ALA A 91 -4.45 2.43 -19.60
N GLY A 92 -5.54 2.29 -18.83
CA GLY A 92 -6.25 1.02 -18.64
C GLY A 92 -5.61 0.05 -17.65
N ARG A 93 -4.51 0.43 -17.01
CA ARG A 93 -3.80 -0.38 -16.01
C ARG A 93 -4.41 -0.21 -14.62
N THR A 94 -4.05 -1.11 -13.70
CA THR A 94 -4.47 -1.03 -12.29
C THR A 94 -3.23 -0.72 -11.45
N PRO A 95 -2.97 0.56 -11.11
CA PRO A 95 -1.82 0.94 -10.30
C PRO A 95 -1.95 0.49 -8.85
N ASN A 96 -0.80 0.46 -8.16
CA ASN A 96 -0.74 0.32 -6.71
C ASN A 96 -0.12 1.60 -6.10
N PRO A 97 -0.95 2.53 -5.60
CA PRO A 97 -0.46 3.80 -5.06
C PRO A 97 0.28 3.64 -3.73
N ASP A 98 0.07 2.54 -2.99
CA ASP A 98 0.73 2.33 -1.69
C ASP A 98 2.23 2.06 -1.86
N ILE A 99 2.62 1.40 -2.95
CA ILE A 99 4.05 1.23 -3.31
C ILE A 99 4.71 2.61 -3.49
N LEU A 100 4.07 3.52 -4.23
CA LEU A 100 4.61 4.86 -4.47
C LEU A 100 4.55 5.74 -3.22
N CYS A 101 3.49 5.63 -2.42
CA CYS A 101 3.40 6.30 -1.12
C CYS A 101 4.58 5.93 -0.22
N ASN A 102 4.94 4.65 -0.16
CA ASN A 102 6.14 4.25 0.56
C ASN A 102 7.39 4.86 -0.07
N ARG A 103 7.60 4.67 -1.38
CA ARG A 103 8.81 5.13 -2.07
C ARG A 103 9.06 6.64 -1.97
N GLU A 104 8.03 7.46 -2.24
CA GLU A 104 8.18 8.90 -2.44
C GLU A 104 7.84 9.71 -1.19
N ILE A 105 6.97 9.18 -0.33
CA ILE A 105 6.48 9.91 0.85
C ILE A 105 7.11 9.34 2.11
N LYS A 106 6.78 8.09 2.49
CA LYS A 106 7.19 7.56 3.80
C LYS A 106 8.70 7.29 3.92
N PHE A 107 9.39 6.98 2.84
CA PHE A 107 10.83 6.65 2.90
C PHE A 107 11.69 7.64 2.10
N LYS A 108 11.12 8.78 1.73
CA LYS A 108 11.84 9.89 1.08
C LYS A 108 11.46 11.21 1.71
N ALA A 109 10.28 11.77 1.43
CA ALA A 109 9.87 13.05 2.03
C ALA A 109 9.88 13.02 3.57
N PHE A 110 9.33 11.96 4.18
CA PHE A 110 9.36 11.76 5.62
C PHE A 110 10.79 11.55 6.14
N LEU A 111 11.60 10.72 5.46
CA LEU A 111 12.99 10.48 5.85
C LEU A 111 13.78 11.78 5.84
N ASP A 112 13.71 12.55 4.75
CA ASP A 112 14.38 13.84 4.58
C ASP A 112 13.95 14.84 5.66
N HIS A 113 12.65 14.92 5.94
CA HIS A 113 12.11 15.78 7.00
C HIS A 113 12.58 15.35 8.40
N ALA A 114 12.59 14.05 8.68
CA ALA A 114 13.09 13.50 9.93
C ALA A 114 14.57 13.85 10.15
N MET A 115 15.39 13.81 9.10
CA MET A 115 16.80 14.23 9.19
C MET A 115 16.92 15.73 9.48
N GLN A 116 16.03 16.58 8.95
CA GLN A 116 16.00 18.02 9.25
C GLN A 116 15.61 18.32 10.70
N LEU A 117 14.77 17.48 11.32
CA LEU A 117 14.44 17.53 12.75
C LEU A 117 15.57 17.00 13.66
N GLY A 118 16.73 16.67 13.07
CA GLY A 118 17.88 16.10 13.76
C GLY A 118 17.73 14.61 14.09
N GLY A 119 16.71 13.93 13.56
CA GLY A 119 16.58 12.49 13.66
C GLY A 119 17.71 11.78 12.93
N TYR A 120 18.13 10.63 13.46
CA TYR A 120 19.14 9.78 12.81
C TYR A 120 18.48 8.64 12.02
N MET A 121 17.36 8.13 12.52
CA MET A 121 16.54 7.10 11.88
C MET A 121 15.07 7.47 11.88
N ILE A 122 14.31 6.82 11.01
CA ILE A 122 12.85 6.79 11.06
C ILE A 122 12.37 5.41 11.48
N ALA A 123 11.14 5.36 12.01
CA ALA A 123 10.43 4.12 12.23
C ALA A 123 9.00 4.21 11.72
N THR A 124 8.46 3.06 11.34
CA THR A 124 7.07 2.95 10.89
C THR A 124 6.44 1.68 11.46
N GLY A 125 5.11 1.66 11.55
CA GLY A 125 4.35 0.47 11.95
C GLY A 125 4.24 -0.62 10.88
N HIS A 126 5.20 -0.73 9.95
CA HIS A 126 5.15 -1.78 8.93
C HIS A 126 5.56 -3.15 9.51
N TYR A 127 4.86 -4.19 9.07
CA TYR A 127 5.18 -5.60 9.34
C TYR A 127 6.19 -6.11 8.32
N ALA A 128 7.42 -5.65 8.44
CA ALA A 128 8.56 -6.11 7.67
C ALA A 128 9.79 -6.13 8.58
N ARG A 129 10.89 -6.70 8.11
CA ARG A 129 12.12 -6.78 8.89
C ARG A 129 13.29 -6.29 8.06
N ILE A 130 14.28 -5.74 8.73
CA ILE A 130 15.54 -5.33 8.13
C ILE A 130 16.64 -6.10 8.84
N GLU A 131 17.56 -6.66 8.07
CA GLU A 131 18.74 -7.31 8.59
C GLU A 131 19.97 -6.82 7.83
N GLU A 132 21.00 -6.41 8.56
CA GLU A 132 22.28 -6.08 7.98
C GLU A 132 23.18 -7.33 7.97
N ARG A 133 23.70 -7.68 6.80
CA ARG A 133 24.69 -8.76 6.62
C ARG A 133 25.84 -8.22 5.78
N ASP A 134 27.05 -8.30 6.31
CA ASP A 134 28.27 -7.86 5.62
C ASP A 134 28.20 -6.41 5.08
N GLY A 135 27.55 -5.50 5.81
CA GLY A 135 27.36 -4.11 5.41
C GLY A 135 26.27 -3.88 4.36
N ILE A 136 25.46 -4.90 4.05
CA ILE A 136 24.32 -4.84 3.12
C ILE A 136 23.03 -5.01 3.90
N PHE A 137 22.09 -4.11 3.71
CA PHE A 137 20.76 -4.17 4.29
C PHE A 137 19.84 -5.03 3.43
N HIS A 138 19.20 -6.01 4.06
CA HIS A 138 18.23 -6.91 3.47
C HIS A 138 16.82 -6.59 3.98
N LEU A 139 15.88 -6.43 3.06
CA LEU A 139 14.46 -6.39 3.39
C LEU A 139 13.93 -7.82 3.51
N LEU A 140 13.41 -8.15 4.67
CA LEU A 140 12.86 -9.45 5.00
C LEU A 140 11.35 -9.34 5.24
N LYS A 141 10.68 -10.48 5.06
CA LYS A 141 9.25 -10.62 5.39
C LYS A 141 9.03 -10.50 6.90
N GLY A 142 7.88 -9.91 7.27
CA GLY A 142 7.38 -9.99 8.63
C GLY A 142 7.12 -11.46 9.04
N MET A 143 7.25 -11.75 10.33
CA MET A 143 6.99 -13.10 10.88
C MET A 143 5.52 -13.50 10.76
N ASP A 144 4.60 -12.54 10.88
CA ASP A 144 3.19 -12.75 10.56
C ASP A 144 2.96 -12.68 9.04
N HIS A 145 2.97 -13.84 8.38
CA HIS A 145 2.78 -13.93 6.93
C HIS A 145 1.44 -13.36 6.42
N ASN A 146 0.41 -13.25 7.27
CA ASN A 146 -0.88 -12.67 6.88
C ASN A 146 -0.88 -11.14 6.89
N LYS A 147 0.13 -10.56 7.56
CA LYS A 147 0.32 -9.12 7.73
C LYS A 147 1.62 -8.61 7.13
N ASP A 148 2.52 -9.49 6.69
CA ASP A 148 3.77 -9.15 6.00
C ASP A 148 3.57 -8.08 4.93
N GLN A 149 4.19 -6.92 5.12
CA GLN A 149 4.06 -5.76 4.25
C GLN A 149 5.29 -5.54 3.35
N SER A 150 6.24 -6.49 3.32
CA SER A 150 7.43 -6.41 2.45
C SER A 150 7.08 -6.19 0.97
N TYR A 151 5.92 -6.68 0.51
CA TYR A 151 5.39 -6.45 -0.83
C TYR A 151 5.30 -4.96 -1.21
N PHE A 152 4.93 -4.08 -0.27
CA PHE A 152 4.79 -2.65 -0.55
C PHE A 152 6.10 -1.87 -0.39
N LEU A 153 7.16 -2.54 0.04
CA LEU A 153 8.45 -1.95 0.40
C LEU A 153 9.57 -2.38 -0.56
N TYR A 154 9.27 -3.13 -1.63
CA TYR A 154 10.29 -3.65 -2.55
C TYR A 154 11.12 -2.54 -3.24
N THR A 155 10.60 -1.32 -3.29
CA THR A 155 11.27 -0.17 -3.92
C THR A 155 12.33 0.47 -3.03
N LEU A 156 12.43 0.08 -1.75
CA LEU A 156 13.41 0.66 -0.82
C LEU A 156 14.82 0.16 -1.16
N GLY A 157 15.78 1.09 -1.16
CA GLY A 157 17.20 0.81 -1.37
C GLY A 157 18.01 0.82 -0.08
N GLN A 158 19.32 0.63 -0.21
CA GLN A 158 20.26 0.54 0.92
C GLN A 158 20.21 1.77 1.83
N ASP A 159 20.21 2.98 1.25
CA ASP A 159 20.18 4.23 2.04
C ASP A 159 18.91 4.33 2.91
N GLN A 160 17.73 4.08 2.32
CA GLN A 160 16.48 4.10 3.08
C GLN A 160 16.46 3.03 4.18
N LEU A 161 16.87 1.81 3.87
CA LEU A 161 16.87 0.72 4.85
C LEU A 161 17.87 0.96 5.98
N SER A 162 19.03 1.57 5.69
CA SER A 162 20.06 1.87 6.70
C SER A 162 19.59 2.87 7.77
N ARG A 163 18.52 3.63 7.48
CA ARG A 163 17.96 4.66 8.36
C ARG A 163 16.54 4.34 8.82
N THR A 164 16.11 3.08 8.71
CA THR A 164 14.72 2.68 8.99
C THR A 164 14.66 1.56 10.02
N LEU A 165 13.69 1.66 10.94
CA LEU A 165 13.32 0.61 11.88
C LEU A 165 11.88 0.13 11.63
N PHE A 166 11.66 -1.19 11.76
CA PHE A 166 10.34 -1.84 11.72
C PHE A 166 10.09 -2.63 13.01
N PRO A 167 9.64 -1.96 14.09
CA PRO A 167 9.54 -2.60 15.41
C PRO A 167 8.53 -3.76 15.48
N LEU A 168 7.59 -3.83 14.53
CA LEU A 168 6.52 -4.84 14.52
C LEU A 168 6.86 -6.07 13.68
N GLY A 169 8.01 -6.10 12.98
CA GLY A 169 8.34 -7.16 12.04
C GLY A 169 8.40 -8.56 12.64
N GLU A 170 8.68 -8.66 13.93
CA GLU A 170 8.77 -9.92 14.69
C GLU A 170 7.46 -10.28 15.41
N LEU A 171 6.47 -9.38 15.45
CA LEU A 171 5.26 -9.54 16.27
C LEU A 171 4.07 -9.97 15.43
N PRO A 172 3.28 -10.95 15.90
CA PRO A 172 1.98 -11.25 15.31
C PRO A 172 0.99 -10.12 15.63
N LYS A 173 0.08 -9.81 14.70
CA LYS A 173 -0.89 -8.70 14.88
C LYS A 173 -1.73 -8.78 16.17
N PRO A 174 -2.19 -9.96 16.64
CA PRO A 174 -2.89 -10.07 17.92
C PRO A 174 -2.05 -9.59 19.11
N GLU A 175 -0.74 -9.84 19.10
CA GLU A 175 0.17 -9.40 20.15
C GLU A 175 0.32 -7.88 20.15
N VAL A 176 0.40 -7.26 18.97
CA VAL A 176 0.41 -5.80 18.83
C VAL A 176 -0.85 -5.18 19.46
N ARG A 177 -2.03 -5.75 19.19
CA ARG A 177 -3.28 -5.27 19.81
C ARG A 177 -3.30 -5.43 21.33
N ARG A 178 -2.78 -6.56 21.83
CA ARG A 178 -2.65 -6.81 23.29
C ARG A 178 -1.74 -5.78 23.96
N ILE A 179 -0.61 -5.44 23.34
CA ILE A 179 0.30 -4.41 23.84
C ILE A 179 -0.39 -3.05 23.86
N ALA A 180 -1.11 -2.69 22.79
CA ALA A 180 -1.83 -1.43 22.72
C ALA A 180 -2.91 -1.29 23.82
N GLU A 181 -3.66 -2.36 24.08
CA GLU A 181 -4.66 -2.40 25.15
C GLU A 181 -4.02 -2.24 26.53
N GLN A 182 -2.91 -2.95 26.79
CA GLN A 182 -2.17 -2.84 28.04
C GLN A 182 -1.56 -1.46 28.28
N ALA A 183 -1.14 -0.79 27.21
CA ALA A 183 -0.63 0.58 27.25
C ALA A 183 -1.74 1.64 27.40
N GLY A 184 -3.02 1.24 27.33
CA GLY A 184 -4.15 2.16 27.44
C GLY A 184 -4.34 3.06 26.22
N PHE A 185 -3.85 2.66 25.04
CA PHE A 185 -4.01 3.45 23.83
C PHE A 185 -5.47 3.47 23.37
N ILE A 186 -5.99 4.67 23.10
CA ILE A 186 -7.32 4.85 22.48
C ILE A 186 -7.46 4.09 21.15
N THR A 187 -6.36 3.86 20.44
CA THR A 187 -6.32 3.15 19.17
C THR A 187 -6.36 1.62 19.28
N HIS A 188 -6.43 1.03 20.49
CA HIS A 188 -6.23 -0.42 20.70
C HIS A 188 -7.19 -1.32 19.91
N ASP A 189 -8.46 -0.91 19.79
CA ASP A 189 -9.53 -1.62 19.09
C ASP A 189 -9.84 -1.04 17.71
N LYS A 190 -9.21 0.08 17.34
CA LYS A 190 -9.38 0.74 16.04
C LYS A 190 -9.10 -0.26 14.91
N LYS A 191 -9.98 -0.27 13.91
CA LYS A 191 -9.84 -1.15 12.74
C LYS A 191 -8.62 -0.74 11.92
N ASP A 192 -7.97 -1.73 11.32
CA ASP A 192 -6.86 -1.45 10.40
C ASP A 192 -7.42 -0.67 9.20
N SER A 193 -6.71 0.37 8.75
CA SER A 193 -7.08 1.11 7.56
C SER A 193 -7.14 0.17 6.35
N THR A 194 -8.30 0.07 5.72
CA THR A 194 -8.50 -0.72 4.50
C THR A 194 -8.68 0.20 3.30
N GLY A 195 -8.05 -0.14 2.18
CA GLY A 195 -8.11 0.67 0.96
C GLY A 195 -6.95 1.66 0.86
N ILE A 196 -7.02 2.52 -0.15
CA ILE A 196 -5.97 3.50 -0.45
C ILE A 196 -6.13 4.69 0.50
N CYS A 197 -5.03 5.12 1.13
CA CYS A 197 -5.01 6.12 2.21
C CYS A 197 -5.87 7.38 1.98
N PHE A 198 -5.90 7.94 0.76
CA PHE A 198 -6.69 9.15 0.43
C PHE A 198 -8.14 8.89 0.02
N ILE A 199 -8.48 7.65 -0.33
CA ILE A 199 -9.86 7.30 -0.70
C ILE A 199 -10.67 7.06 0.57
N GLY A 200 -10.02 6.55 1.62
CA GLY A 200 -10.67 6.18 2.87
C GLY A 200 -11.77 5.13 2.62
N GLU A 201 -12.91 5.30 3.27
CA GLU A 201 -14.08 4.40 3.10
C GLU A 201 -14.95 4.73 1.87
N ARG A 202 -14.54 5.69 1.03
CA ARG A 202 -15.35 6.13 -0.11
C ARG A 202 -15.47 5.06 -1.20
N ARG A 203 -16.56 5.13 -1.96
CA ARG A 203 -16.75 4.30 -3.14
C ARG A 203 -15.73 4.66 -4.22
N PHE A 204 -14.76 3.76 -4.43
CA PHE A 204 -13.67 3.91 -5.39
C PHE A 204 -14.12 4.42 -6.77
N ARG A 205 -15.26 3.92 -7.26
CA ARG A 205 -15.84 4.31 -8.55
C ARG A 205 -16.21 5.78 -8.62
N GLU A 206 -16.89 6.28 -7.59
CA GLU A 206 -17.32 7.68 -7.49
C GLU A 206 -16.11 8.61 -7.36
N PHE A 207 -15.12 8.19 -6.58
CA PHE A 207 -13.85 8.90 -6.45
C PHE A 207 -13.14 9.05 -7.82
N LEU A 208 -12.91 7.94 -8.52
CA LEU A 208 -12.18 7.96 -9.79
C LEU A 208 -12.93 8.75 -10.88
N GLY A 209 -14.26 8.72 -10.87
CA GLY A 209 -15.12 9.46 -11.79
C GLY A 209 -15.00 10.98 -11.68
N ARG A 210 -14.47 11.53 -10.58
CA ARG A 210 -14.18 12.97 -10.44
C ARG A 210 -12.97 13.42 -11.28
N TYR A 211 -12.07 12.50 -11.62
CA TYR A 211 -10.79 12.80 -12.27
C TYR A 211 -10.64 12.21 -13.67
N ILE A 212 -11.36 11.12 -13.96
CA ILE A 212 -11.30 10.42 -15.24
C ILE A 212 -12.73 10.29 -15.79
N PRO A 213 -13.04 10.91 -16.95
CA PRO A 213 -14.38 10.82 -17.52
C PRO A 213 -14.69 9.38 -17.92
N ALA A 214 -15.88 8.92 -17.54
CA ALA A 214 -16.37 7.60 -17.88
C ALA A 214 -16.63 7.48 -19.39
N GLN A 215 -16.04 6.45 -20.00
CA GLN A 215 -16.25 6.10 -21.41
C GLN A 215 -16.94 4.74 -21.48
N PRO A 216 -18.27 4.69 -21.60
CA PRO A 216 -18.99 3.42 -21.68
C PRO A 216 -18.64 2.67 -22.97
N GLY A 217 -18.82 1.35 -22.93
CA GLY A 217 -18.43 0.45 -24.00
C GLY A 217 -19.04 -0.94 -23.82
N GLN A 218 -18.73 -1.86 -24.74
CA GLN A 218 -19.32 -3.19 -24.74
C GLN A 218 -18.52 -4.19 -23.91
N MET A 219 -19.22 -5.09 -23.23
CA MET A 219 -18.65 -6.31 -22.67
C MET A 219 -18.81 -7.46 -23.67
N LYS A 220 -17.72 -8.15 -24.00
CA LYS A 220 -17.73 -9.26 -24.96
C LYS A 220 -17.02 -10.50 -24.42
N THR A 221 -17.39 -11.67 -24.92
CA THR A 221 -16.55 -12.87 -24.78
C THR A 221 -15.38 -12.82 -25.76
N PRO A 222 -14.34 -13.65 -25.55
CA PRO A 222 -13.28 -13.84 -26.55
C PRO A 222 -13.78 -14.21 -27.95
N GLU A 223 -14.91 -14.92 -28.05
CA GLU A 223 -15.54 -15.35 -29.30
C GLU A 223 -16.33 -14.22 -29.98
N GLY A 224 -16.41 -13.04 -29.34
CA GLY A 224 -17.07 -11.85 -29.87
C GLY A 224 -18.54 -11.71 -29.50
N GLU A 225 -19.10 -12.61 -28.69
CA GLU A 225 -20.48 -12.49 -28.21
C GLU A 225 -20.62 -11.29 -27.28
N VAL A 226 -21.63 -10.45 -27.50
CA VAL A 226 -21.93 -9.31 -26.62
C VAL A 226 -22.69 -9.79 -25.38
N ILE A 227 -22.09 -9.58 -24.22
CA ILE A 227 -22.62 -9.99 -22.91
C ILE A 227 -23.36 -8.85 -22.21
N GLY A 228 -22.97 -7.60 -22.47
CA GLY A 228 -23.59 -6.42 -21.88
C GLY A 228 -22.79 -5.15 -22.15
N GLU A 229 -22.96 -4.15 -21.29
CA GLU A 229 -22.26 -2.85 -21.37
C GLU A 229 -21.54 -2.53 -20.07
N HIS A 230 -20.37 -1.90 -20.17
CA HIS A 230 -19.63 -1.41 -19.01
C HIS A 230 -19.68 0.11 -18.95
N SER A 231 -19.54 0.70 -17.75
CA SER A 231 -19.55 2.18 -17.60
C SER A 231 -18.16 2.81 -17.71
N GLY A 232 -17.11 2.04 -18.00
CA GLY A 232 -15.76 2.55 -18.28
C GLY A 232 -14.67 1.55 -17.89
N LEU A 233 -13.69 1.33 -18.77
CA LEU A 233 -12.64 0.31 -18.59
C LEU A 233 -11.75 0.52 -17.35
N MET A 234 -11.63 1.76 -16.88
CA MET A 234 -10.85 2.10 -15.69
C MET A 234 -11.45 1.55 -14.39
N TYR A 235 -12.75 1.17 -14.38
CA TYR A 235 -13.42 0.60 -13.20
C TYR A 235 -13.23 -0.91 -13.03
N TYR A 236 -12.51 -1.54 -13.95
CA TYR A 236 -12.35 -2.99 -13.98
C TYR A 236 -10.88 -3.36 -13.82
N THR A 237 -10.59 -4.50 -13.22
CA THR A 237 -9.24 -5.06 -13.14
C THR A 237 -9.27 -6.51 -13.61
N LEU A 238 -8.19 -7.00 -14.22
CA LEU A 238 -8.12 -8.41 -14.64
C LEU A 238 -8.40 -9.36 -13.45
N GLY A 239 -9.20 -10.39 -13.70
CA GLY A 239 -9.70 -11.33 -12.69
C GLY A 239 -10.83 -10.78 -11.80
N GLN A 240 -11.32 -9.56 -12.02
CA GLN A 240 -12.43 -9.01 -11.24
C GLN A 240 -13.74 -9.75 -11.53
N ARG A 241 -14.41 -10.20 -10.47
CA ARG A 241 -15.73 -10.84 -10.51
C ARG A 241 -16.87 -9.86 -10.24
N GLN A 242 -16.71 -9.00 -9.23
CA GLN A 242 -17.77 -8.13 -8.74
C GLN A 242 -17.96 -6.90 -9.64
N GLY A 243 -19.18 -6.35 -9.69
CA GLY A 243 -19.47 -5.11 -10.43
C GLY A 243 -19.61 -5.27 -11.94
N LEU A 244 -19.66 -6.50 -12.45
CA LEU A 244 -19.93 -6.76 -13.87
C LEU A 244 -21.41 -6.62 -14.24
N GLY A 245 -22.33 -6.81 -13.28
CA GLY A 245 -23.78 -6.71 -13.55
C GLY A 245 -24.32 -7.82 -14.46
N ILE A 246 -23.58 -8.91 -14.64
CA ILE A 246 -23.96 -10.04 -15.48
C ILE A 246 -24.64 -11.10 -14.60
N GLY A 247 -25.90 -11.43 -14.87
CA GLY A 247 -26.64 -12.45 -14.15
C GLY A 247 -27.72 -13.13 -15.00
N GLY A 248 -28.05 -14.39 -14.68
CA GLY A 248 -29.28 -15.06 -15.14
C GLY A 248 -29.45 -15.27 -16.64
N ARG A 249 -28.37 -15.51 -17.40
CA ARG A 249 -28.45 -15.79 -18.84
C ARG A 249 -28.72 -17.27 -19.10
N LYS A 250 -29.67 -17.57 -20.00
CA LYS A 250 -30.06 -18.94 -20.37
C LYS A 250 -28.92 -19.74 -21.01
N ASP A 251 -28.03 -19.05 -21.71
CA ASP A 251 -26.91 -19.64 -22.45
C ASP A 251 -25.60 -19.62 -21.66
N SER A 252 -25.67 -19.46 -20.34
CA SER A 252 -24.49 -19.42 -19.46
C SER A 252 -24.27 -20.74 -18.73
N THR A 253 -23.02 -21.08 -18.41
CA THR A 253 -22.66 -22.32 -17.69
C THR A 253 -23.14 -22.36 -16.23
N GLY A 254 -23.75 -21.26 -15.74
CA GLY A 254 -24.05 -21.05 -14.33
C GLY A 254 -22.85 -20.58 -13.48
N GLU A 255 -21.65 -20.58 -14.05
CA GLU A 255 -20.42 -20.14 -13.38
C GLU A 255 -20.30 -18.61 -13.33
N PRO A 256 -19.58 -18.05 -12.32
CA PRO A 256 -19.35 -16.62 -12.24
C PRO A 256 -18.55 -16.08 -13.43
N TRP A 257 -18.83 -14.83 -13.79
CA TRP A 257 -18.11 -14.09 -14.81
C TRP A 257 -16.90 -13.34 -14.21
N PHE A 258 -15.83 -13.24 -15.00
CA PHE A 258 -14.59 -12.55 -14.65
C PHE A 258 -14.12 -11.67 -15.80
N VAL A 259 -13.46 -10.56 -15.48
CA VAL A 259 -12.73 -9.74 -16.45
C VAL A 259 -11.48 -10.50 -16.92
N ALA A 260 -11.39 -10.78 -18.21
CA ALA A 260 -10.26 -11.47 -18.83
C ALA A 260 -9.32 -10.54 -19.61
N GLY A 261 -9.83 -9.39 -20.08
CA GLY A 261 -9.05 -8.49 -20.91
C GLY A 261 -9.69 -7.12 -21.06
N LYS A 262 -8.90 -6.18 -21.54
CA LYS A 262 -9.34 -4.82 -21.88
C LYS A 262 -8.75 -4.42 -23.23
N ASP A 263 -9.61 -3.96 -24.11
CA ASP A 263 -9.21 -3.30 -25.34
C ASP A 263 -9.54 -1.81 -25.19
N MET A 264 -8.49 -1.03 -24.96
CA MET A 264 -8.62 0.40 -24.69
C MET A 264 -9.01 1.20 -25.94
N ASP A 265 -8.56 0.77 -27.11
CA ASP A 265 -8.79 1.47 -28.38
C ASP A 265 -10.25 1.33 -28.81
N ASN A 266 -10.80 0.12 -28.71
CA ASN A 266 -12.18 -0.18 -29.08
C ASN A 266 -13.18 -0.05 -27.92
N LYS A 267 -12.70 0.22 -26.71
CA LYS A 267 -13.52 0.32 -25.48
C LYS A 267 -14.31 -0.97 -25.24
N ILE A 268 -13.61 -2.11 -25.34
CA ILE A 268 -14.21 -3.43 -25.12
C ILE A 268 -13.63 -4.03 -23.83
N LEU A 269 -14.53 -4.51 -22.97
CA LEU A 269 -14.17 -5.32 -21.81
C LEU A 269 -14.38 -6.79 -22.15
N TYR A 270 -13.33 -7.59 -22.12
CA TYR A 270 -13.46 -9.03 -22.32
C TYR A 270 -13.82 -9.71 -21.01
N VAL A 271 -14.86 -10.54 -21.03
CA VAL A 271 -15.36 -11.29 -19.88
C VAL A 271 -15.49 -12.77 -20.21
N VAL A 272 -15.20 -13.63 -19.24
CA VAL A 272 -15.21 -15.10 -19.36
C VAL A 272 -15.86 -15.74 -18.14
N GLN A 273 -16.32 -16.98 -18.27
CA GLN A 273 -16.90 -17.74 -17.15
C GLN A 273 -15.91 -18.75 -16.56
N GLY A 274 -16.01 -18.99 -15.25
CA GLY A 274 -15.29 -20.07 -14.58
C GLY A 274 -13.77 -19.93 -14.65
N ASP A 275 -13.08 -21.06 -14.57
CA ASP A 275 -11.62 -21.16 -14.66
C ASP A 275 -11.15 -21.14 -16.13
N HIS A 276 -11.20 -19.96 -16.74
CA HIS A 276 -10.94 -19.81 -18.17
C HIS A 276 -9.44 -19.61 -18.49
N PRO A 277 -8.91 -20.18 -19.61
CA PRO A 277 -7.50 -20.03 -20.00
C PRO A 277 -7.00 -18.59 -20.08
N TRP A 278 -7.85 -17.64 -20.47
CA TRP A 278 -7.49 -16.20 -20.54
C TRP A 278 -7.23 -15.55 -19.18
N LEU A 279 -7.59 -16.19 -18.06
CA LEU A 279 -7.28 -15.71 -16.72
C LEU A 279 -5.87 -16.12 -16.27
N HIS A 280 -5.21 -17.00 -17.02
CA HIS A 280 -3.92 -17.58 -16.68
C HIS A 280 -2.80 -16.99 -17.53
N SER A 281 -1.60 -16.92 -16.96
CA SER A 281 -0.39 -16.48 -17.65
C SER A 281 0.82 -17.20 -17.09
N HIS A 282 1.76 -17.56 -17.97
CA HIS A 282 2.98 -18.27 -17.58
C HIS A 282 4.24 -17.38 -17.58
N ASN A 283 4.10 -16.14 -18.05
CA ASN A 283 5.18 -15.16 -18.09
C ASN A 283 4.60 -13.75 -17.93
N LEU A 284 5.46 -12.83 -17.53
CA LEU A 284 5.19 -11.40 -17.52
C LEU A 284 6.48 -10.65 -17.87
N LYS A 285 6.35 -9.41 -18.32
CA LYS A 285 7.47 -8.48 -18.47
C LYS A 285 7.34 -7.41 -17.41
N ALA A 286 8.38 -7.24 -16.58
CA ALA A 286 8.48 -6.15 -15.62
C ALA A 286 9.42 -5.06 -16.15
N GLU A 287 9.10 -3.80 -15.89
CA GLU A 287 9.82 -2.64 -16.46
C GLU A 287 10.48 -1.78 -15.39
N GLN A 288 9.70 -1.26 -14.43
CA GLN A 288 10.19 -0.41 -13.33
C GLN A 288 10.83 -1.28 -12.23
N LEU A 289 11.97 -1.88 -12.55
CA LEU A 289 12.68 -2.79 -11.64
C LEU A 289 13.33 -1.99 -10.51
N SER A 290 13.18 -2.49 -9.28
CA SER A 290 13.96 -2.06 -8.13
C SER A 290 14.52 -3.27 -7.40
N TRP A 291 15.78 -3.17 -7.02
CA TRP A 291 16.50 -4.20 -6.28
C TRP A 291 16.98 -3.60 -4.98
N VAL A 292 16.57 -4.18 -3.86
CA VAL A 292 16.94 -3.70 -2.52
C VAL A 292 18.46 -3.57 -2.37
N SER A 293 19.21 -4.54 -2.92
CA SER A 293 20.68 -4.57 -2.95
C SER A 293 21.32 -3.47 -3.80
N GLY A 294 20.53 -2.69 -4.55
CA GLY A 294 21.01 -1.71 -5.53
C GLY A 294 21.52 -2.32 -6.85
N LYS A 295 21.53 -3.65 -6.97
CA LYS A 295 22.06 -4.36 -8.15
C LYS A 295 21.15 -5.53 -8.54
N ALA A 296 20.92 -5.67 -9.84
CA ALA A 296 20.19 -6.81 -10.39
C ALA A 296 20.92 -8.12 -10.07
N PRO A 297 20.19 -9.22 -9.83
CA PRO A 297 20.80 -10.54 -9.72
C PRO A 297 21.39 -10.98 -11.07
N GLU A 298 22.33 -11.92 -11.04
CA GLU A 298 22.77 -12.60 -12.25
C GLU A 298 21.63 -13.45 -12.83
N LEU A 299 21.42 -13.35 -14.14
CA LEU A 299 20.34 -14.04 -14.84
C LEU A 299 20.87 -15.22 -15.66
N PRO A 300 20.12 -16.35 -15.73
CA PRO A 300 18.79 -16.57 -15.16
C PRO A 300 18.83 -16.82 -13.64
N CYS A 301 17.86 -16.27 -12.92
CA CYS A 301 17.78 -16.40 -11.46
C CYS A 301 16.53 -17.18 -11.04
N LYS A 302 16.71 -18.26 -10.26
CA LYS A 302 15.59 -18.94 -9.60
C LYS A 302 15.12 -18.10 -8.42
N ALA A 303 13.86 -17.72 -8.43
CA ALA A 303 13.27 -16.87 -7.42
C ALA A 303 11.85 -17.33 -7.07
N ALA A 304 11.23 -16.59 -6.15
CA ALA A 304 9.80 -16.65 -5.95
C ALA A 304 9.23 -15.23 -6.06
N ALA A 305 8.05 -15.09 -6.68
CA ALA A 305 7.44 -13.80 -6.95
C ALA A 305 5.98 -13.75 -6.45
N LYS A 306 5.51 -12.54 -6.17
CA LYS A 306 4.09 -12.22 -5.97
C LYS A 306 3.68 -11.22 -7.04
N THR A 307 2.55 -11.44 -7.71
CA THR A 307 1.97 -10.46 -8.64
C THR A 307 0.90 -9.60 -7.97
N ARG A 308 0.39 -10.01 -6.79
CA ARG A 308 -0.53 -9.24 -5.96
C ARG A 308 -0.24 -9.44 -4.47
N TYR A 309 -0.58 -8.43 -3.67
CA TYR A 309 -0.49 -8.52 -2.21
C TYR A 309 -1.35 -9.70 -1.68
N ARG A 310 -0.83 -10.43 -0.69
CA ARG A 310 -1.42 -11.67 -0.10
C ARG A 310 -1.53 -12.88 -1.02
N GLN A 311 -1.07 -12.81 -2.27
CA GLN A 311 -0.88 -14.02 -3.06
C GLN A 311 0.25 -14.85 -2.42
N PRO A 312 0.14 -16.18 -2.28
CA PRO A 312 1.27 -17.04 -1.95
C PRO A 312 2.41 -16.86 -2.96
N ASP A 313 3.66 -17.00 -2.50
CA ASP A 313 4.81 -16.89 -3.41
C ASP A 313 4.73 -17.96 -4.50
N GLN A 314 4.98 -17.56 -5.75
CA GLN A 314 5.01 -18.47 -6.88
C GLN A 314 6.46 -18.68 -7.32
N PRO A 315 6.94 -19.93 -7.46
CA PRO A 315 8.28 -20.20 -7.98
C PRO A 315 8.38 -19.71 -9.42
N CYS A 316 9.47 -19.03 -9.76
CA CYS A 316 9.71 -18.49 -11.09
C CYS A 316 11.20 -18.48 -11.46
N ILE A 317 11.46 -18.19 -12.73
CA ILE A 317 12.78 -17.84 -13.24
C ILE A 317 12.67 -16.39 -13.75
N ILE A 318 13.57 -15.55 -13.28
CA ILE A 318 13.80 -14.19 -13.79
C ILE A 318 14.87 -14.28 -14.87
#